data_AF-A0A1E5IIL6-F1
#
_entry.id   AF-A0A1E5IIL6-F1
#
_cell.length_a   1.000
_cell.length_b   1.000
_cell.length_c   1.000
_cell.angle_alpha   90.00
_cell.angle_beta   90.00
_cell.angle_gamma   90.00
#
_symmetry.space_group_name_H-M   'P 1'
#
loop_
_entity.id
_entity.type
_entity.pdbx_description
1 polymer ?
#
loop_
_entity_poly.entity_id
_entity_poly.type
_entity_poly.pdbx_seq_one_letter_code
_entity_poly.pdbx_strand_id
1 'polypeptide(L)'
;MDALEELSKFQTKFEIYDTDTTINTIRDAIIANYLGYDLLNIDKHGFDAKKGNKNKFLEVKQCSISSHSWGGTWNDTNEEKALAFSDERLFTVVGVWKGASDLQFMVHGQHHKLGQDLYKLVVHRKKGSRSTQSISIQKLIKDYKFNVICPPDKSKDFVYKLLINYRRILADILLKDEIREIQNI
;
A
#
# COMPACT_ATOMS: atom_id res chain seq x y z
N MET A 1 -16.16 5.16 25.52
CA MET A 1 -14.85 5.06 26.21
C MET A 1 -14.27 3.67 26.02
N ASP A 2 -15.12 2.64 25.98
CA ASP A 2 -14.80 1.22 25.84
C ASP A 2 -13.83 0.91 24.67
N ALA A 3 -14.01 1.53 23.49
CA ALA A 3 -13.12 1.27 22.35
C ALA A 3 -11.68 1.76 22.55
N LEU A 4 -11.47 2.86 23.28
CA LEU A 4 -10.13 3.36 23.59
C LEU A 4 -9.48 2.55 24.71
N GLU A 5 -10.26 2.00 25.63
CA GLU A 5 -9.78 1.09 26.67
C GLU A 5 -9.32 -0.24 26.08
N GLU A 6 -10.09 -0.81 25.15
CA GLU A 6 -9.67 -2.03 24.44
C GLU A 6 -8.41 -1.80 23.60
N LEU A 7 -8.29 -0.65 22.94
CA LEU A 7 -7.06 -0.26 22.27
C LEU A 7 -5.89 -0.15 23.27
N SER A 8 -6.10 0.50 24.41
CA SER A 8 -5.07 0.66 25.45
C SER A 8 -4.61 -0.69 25.99
N LYS A 9 -5.54 -1.63 26.25
CA LYS A 9 -5.22 -3.01 26.66
C LYS A 9 -4.36 -3.72 25.62
N PHE A 10 -4.68 -3.57 24.33
CA PHE A 10 -3.87 -4.11 23.25
C PHE A 10 -2.47 -3.48 23.24
N GLN A 11 -2.38 -2.16 23.28
CA GLN A 11 -1.10 -1.43 23.26
C GLN A 11 -0.21 -1.80 24.45
N THR A 12 -0.76 -1.95 25.65
CA THR A 12 -0.03 -2.44 26.83
C THR A 12 0.41 -3.89 26.67
N LYS A 13 -0.45 -4.77 26.12
CA LYS A 13 -0.12 -6.19 25.93
C LYS A 13 1.04 -6.40 24.95
N PHE A 14 1.15 -5.55 23.94
CA PHE A 14 2.18 -5.66 22.88
C PHE A 14 3.30 -4.62 23.00
N GLU A 15 3.25 -3.76 24.02
CA GLU A 15 4.21 -2.66 24.24
C GLU A 15 4.32 -1.67 23.07
N ILE A 16 3.24 -1.49 22.30
CA ILE A 16 3.17 -0.54 21.17
C ILE A 16 2.20 0.58 21.53
N TYR A 17 2.71 1.67 22.10
CA TYR A 17 1.89 2.76 22.64
C TYR A 17 1.51 3.83 21.61
N ASP A 18 2.15 3.85 20.45
CA ASP A 18 1.78 4.75 19.35
C ASP A 18 0.64 4.15 18.54
N THR A 19 -0.54 4.77 18.59
CA THR A 19 -1.77 4.26 17.96
C THR A 19 -1.62 4.14 16.44
N ASP A 20 -1.02 5.13 15.79
CA ASP A 20 -0.84 5.12 14.34
C ASP A 20 0.09 3.98 13.93
N THR A 21 1.20 3.80 14.63
CA THR A 21 2.09 2.64 14.46
C THR A 21 1.35 1.34 14.65
N THR A 22 0.57 1.22 15.73
CA THR A 22 -0.17 -0.01 16.06
C THR A 22 -1.07 -0.43 14.91
N ILE A 23 -1.90 0.49 14.42
CA ILE A 23 -2.84 0.22 13.33
C ILE A 23 -2.11 -0.05 12.02
N ASN A 24 -1.06 0.71 11.71
CA ASN A 24 -0.29 0.51 10.48
C ASN A 24 0.39 -0.86 10.46
N THR A 25 1.08 -1.25 11.54
CA THR A 25 1.72 -2.56 11.65
C THR A 25 0.74 -3.72 11.50
N ILE A 26 -0.46 -3.61 12.08
CA ILE A 26 -1.51 -4.64 11.92
C ILE A 26 -1.95 -4.72 10.45
N ARG A 27 -2.19 -3.59 9.79
CA ARG A 27 -2.60 -3.56 8.38
C ARG A 27 -1.51 -4.04 7.43
N ASP A 28 -0.26 -3.70 7.70
CA ASP A 28 0.90 -4.18 6.95
C ASP A 28 1.01 -5.70 7.06
N ALA A 29 0.83 -6.24 8.27
CA ALA A 29 0.81 -7.68 8.51
C ALA A 29 -0.34 -8.38 7.75
N ILE A 30 -1.55 -7.81 7.74
CA ILE A 30 -2.69 -8.36 6.99
C ILE A 30 -2.37 -8.41 5.48
N ILE A 31 -1.88 -7.30 4.92
CA ILE A 31 -1.56 -7.21 3.49
C ILE A 31 -0.42 -8.15 3.12
N ALA A 32 0.66 -8.15 3.91
CA ALA A 32 1.81 -9.02 3.69
C ALA A 32 1.39 -10.51 3.71
N ASN A 33 0.57 -10.92 4.68
CA ASN A 33 0.04 -12.27 4.76
C ASN A 33 -0.80 -12.63 3.52
N TYR A 34 -1.74 -11.77 3.13
CA TYR A 34 -2.53 -11.97 1.90
C TYR A 34 -1.68 -12.09 0.64
N LEU A 35 -0.54 -11.42 0.57
CA LEU A 35 0.38 -11.49 -0.57
C LEU A 35 1.44 -12.60 -0.45
N GLY A 36 1.40 -13.39 0.64
CA GLY A 36 2.34 -14.48 0.92
C GLY A 36 3.75 -14.00 1.22
N TYR A 37 3.88 -12.90 1.96
CA TYR A 37 5.12 -12.45 2.60
C TYR A 37 5.08 -12.86 4.08
N ASP A 38 5.99 -13.74 4.46
CA ASP A 38 6.04 -14.47 5.72
C ASP A 38 7.00 -13.86 6.75
N LEU A 39 7.92 -12.98 6.33
CA LEU A 39 8.83 -12.26 7.22
C LEU A 39 8.41 -10.80 7.30
N LEU A 40 7.79 -10.41 8.42
CA LEU A 40 7.40 -9.03 8.71
C LEU A 40 8.53 -8.25 9.38
N ASN A 41 8.72 -7.01 8.97
CA ASN A 41 9.68 -6.11 9.59
C ASN A 41 9.01 -5.23 10.65
N ILE A 42 9.22 -5.57 11.92
CA ILE A 42 8.64 -4.84 13.05
C ILE A 42 9.56 -3.68 13.49
N ASP A 43 10.86 -3.76 13.18
CA ASP A 43 11.89 -2.81 13.61
C ASP A 43 11.93 -1.51 12.78
N LYS A 44 11.02 -1.37 11.80
CA LYS A 44 10.82 -0.19 10.91
C LYS A 44 12.04 0.28 10.11
N HIS A 45 13.18 -0.40 10.22
CA HIS A 45 14.36 -0.16 9.41
C HIS A 45 14.34 -1.08 8.19
N GLY A 46 14.09 -0.52 7.01
CA GLY A 46 14.00 -1.27 5.75
C GLY A 46 12.56 -1.34 5.22
N PHE A 47 12.26 -2.38 4.44
CA PHE A 47 10.94 -2.61 3.85
C PHE A 47 10.03 -3.40 4.81
N ASP A 48 8.72 -3.27 4.63
CA ASP A 48 7.70 -3.78 5.57
C ASP A 48 7.63 -5.31 5.65
N ALA A 49 7.91 -6.02 4.56
CA ALA A 49 7.96 -7.48 4.57
C ALA A 49 8.93 -8.08 3.54
N LYS A 50 9.27 -9.36 3.72
CA LYS A 50 10.08 -10.16 2.81
C LYS A 50 9.47 -11.55 2.63
N LYS A 51 9.57 -12.09 1.41
CA LYS A 51 9.28 -13.52 1.18
C LYS A 51 10.47 -14.35 1.64
N GLY A 52 10.40 -15.02 2.78
CA GLY A 52 11.38 -15.92 3.41
C GLY A 52 12.70 -16.10 2.65
N ASN A 53 12.73 -17.15 1.84
CA ASN A 53 13.92 -17.57 1.08
C ASN A 53 14.11 -16.85 -0.26
N LYS A 54 13.21 -15.93 -0.63
CA LYS A 54 13.29 -15.15 -1.87
C LYS A 54 13.85 -13.78 -1.53
N ASN A 55 14.74 -13.26 -2.37
CA ASN A 55 15.12 -11.85 -2.32
C ASN A 55 14.01 -11.01 -2.96
N LYS A 56 12.82 -11.03 -2.34
CA LYS A 56 11.65 -10.24 -2.71
C LYS A 56 11.12 -9.54 -1.47
N PHE A 57 11.06 -8.23 -1.56
CA PHE A 57 10.66 -7.33 -0.49
C PHE A 57 9.32 -6.67 -0.84
N LEU A 58 8.60 -6.23 0.18
CA LEU A 58 7.32 -5.55 0.05
C LEU A 58 7.38 -4.24 0.82
N GLU A 59 7.03 -3.17 0.14
CA GLU A 59 6.64 -1.91 0.75
C GLU A 59 5.12 -1.79 0.70
N VAL A 60 4.50 -1.60 1.86
CA VAL A 60 3.08 -1.35 2.04
C VAL A 60 2.84 0.15 2.16
N LYS A 61 1.90 0.63 1.37
CA LYS A 61 1.31 1.96 1.47
C LYS A 61 -0.19 1.82 1.70
N GLN A 62 -0.77 2.80 2.36
CA GLN A 62 -2.16 2.72 2.78
C GLN A 62 -2.86 4.05 2.50
N CYS A 63 -4.12 3.98 2.09
CA CYS A 63 -5.00 5.15 2.03
C CYS A 63 -6.43 4.79 2.46
N SER A 64 -7.20 5.80 2.84
CA SER A 64 -8.61 5.63 3.16
C SER A 64 -9.47 5.78 1.91
N ILE A 65 -10.52 4.96 1.80
CA ILE A 65 -11.59 5.12 0.82
C ILE A 65 -12.27 6.50 0.92
N SER A 66 -12.28 7.10 2.12
CA SER A 66 -12.85 8.43 2.35
C SER A 66 -11.91 9.58 1.98
N SER A 67 -10.67 9.30 1.59
CA SER A 67 -9.74 10.32 1.13
C SER A 67 -10.12 10.83 -0.26
N HIS A 68 -9.91 12.13 -0.49
CA HIS A 68 -10.13 12.77 -1.81
C HIS A 68 -9.29 12.13 -2.93
N SER A 69 -8.09 11.64 -2.59
CA SER A 69 -7.19 10.93 -3.49
C SER A 69 -6.80 9.58 -2.90
N TRP A 70 -6.78 8.55 -3.75
CA TRP A 70 -6.31 7.22 -3.41
C TRP A 70 -4.94 6.99 -4.05
N GLY A 71 -3.96 6.59 -3.25
CA GLY A 71 -2.58 6.46 -3.70
C GLY A 71 -1.65 6.10 -2.55
N GLY A 72 -0.42 5.73 -2.92
CA GLY A 72 0.66 5.57 -1.96
C GLY A 72 1.32 6.91 -1.67
N THR A 73 1.75 7.11 -0.43
CA THR A 73 2.51 8.28 0.00
C THR A 73 3.84 7.84 0.61
N TRP A 74 4.94 8.27 0.01
CA TRP A 74 6.29 8.03 0.48
C TRP A 74 6.77 9.27 1.23
N ASN A 75 6.94 9.10 2.54
CA ASN A 75 7.43 10.15 3.43
C ASN A 75 8.93 10.00 3.66
N ASP A 76 9.61 11.14 3.84
CA ASP A 76 11.05 11.22 4.13
C ASP A 76 11.91 10.41 3.15
N THR A 77 11.48 10.39 1.88
CA THR A 77 12.17 9.74 0.76
C THR A 77 13.38 10.57 0.38
N ASN A 78 14.58 9.99 0.48
CA ASN A 78 15.79 10.52 -0.14
C ASN A 78 15.98 9.89 -1.53
N GLU A 79 17.00 10.35 -2.25
CA GLU A 79 17.30 9.88 -3.61
C GLU A 79 17.56 8.36 -3.66
N GLU A 80 18.30 7.82 -2.69
CA GLU A 80 18.59 6.38 -2.56
C GLU A 80 17.32 5.54 -2.37
N LYS A 81 16.48 5.92 -1.40
CA LYS A 81 15.18 5.26 -1.14
C LYS A 81 14.28 5.34 -2.36
N ALA A 82 14.23 6.49 -3.04
CA ALA A 82 13.45 6.63 -4.26
C ALA A 82 13.93 5.64 -5.33
N LEU A 83 15.24 5.56 -5.57
CA LEU A 83 15.81 4.66 -6.57
C LEU A 83 15.67 3.18 -6.19
N ALA A 84 15.55 2.83 -4.91
CA ALA A 84 15.27 1.46 -4.46
C ALA A 84 13.96 0.90 -5.06
N PHE A 85 12.95 1.75 -5.31
CA PHE A 85 11.71 1.37 -6.01
C PHE A 85 11.89 1.10 -7.51
N SER A 86 13.11 1.21 -8.02
CA SER A 86 13.46 0.74 -9.37
C SER A 86 13.94 -0.70 -9.39
N ASP A 87 14.23 -1.31 -8.22
CA ASP A 87 14.73 -2.67 -8.08
C ASP A 87 13.62 -3.70 -8.34
N GLU A 88 13.92 -4.72 -9.15
CA GLU A 88 12.99 -5.81 -9.49
C GLU A 88 12.67 -6.75 -8.32
N ARG A 89 13.36 -6.58 -7.19
CA ARG A 89 13.13 -7.32 -5.95
C ARG A 89 12.14 -6.60 -5.05
N LEU A 90 11.87 -5.31 -5.26
CA LEU A 90 11.01 -4.50 -4.40
C LEU A 90 9.61 -4.35 -5.00
N PHE A 91 8.64 -4.99 -4.35
CA PHE A 91 7.23 -4.83 -4.65
C PHE A 91 6.63 -3.70 -3.83
N THR A 92 5.66 -3.02 -4.41
CA THR A 92 4.82 -2.03 -3.74
C THR A 92 3.39 -2.50 -3.73
N VAL A 93 2.70 -2.30 -2.62
CA VAL A 93 1.25 -2.44 -2.54
C VAL A 93 0.62 -1.20 -1.93
N VAL A 94 -0.48 -0.72 -2.52
CA VAL A 94 -1.36 0.27 -1.90
C VAL A 94 -2.62 -0.42 -1.43
N GLY A 95 -2.81 -0.55 -0.12
CA GLY A 95 -4.05 -1.01 0.51
C GLY A 95 -5.05 0.12 0.68
N VAL A 96 -6.27 -0.06 0.16
CA VAL A 96 -7.36 0.92 0.30
C VAL A 96 -8.32 0.43 1.38
N TRP A 97 -8.45 1.18 2.46
CA TRP A 97 -9.19 0.77 3.67
C TRP A 97 -10.42 1.61 3.92
N LYS A 98 -11.44 1.02 4.55
CA LYS A 98 -12.56 1.73 5.17
C LYS A 98 -12.44 1.60 6.69
N GLY A 99 -12.32 2.73 7.38
CA GLY A 99 -12.08 2.70 8.84
C GLY A 99 -10.80 1.96 9.19
N ALA A 100 -10.72 1.38 10.39
CA ALA A 100 -9.49 0.78 10.92
C ALA A 100 -9.12 -0.56 10.27
N SER A 101 -10.11 -1.40 9.91
CA SER A 101 -9.89 -2.83 9.65
C SER A 101 -10.52 -3.38 8.35
N ASP A 102 -11.37 -2.62 7.66
CA ASP A 102 -12.10 -3.13 6.49
C ASP A 102 -11.33 -2.85 5.19
N LEU A 103 -10.52 -3.82 4.75
CA LEU A 103 -9.78 -3.74 3.49
C LEU A 103 -10.75 -3.81 2.31
N GLN A 104 -10.70 -2.80 1.43
CA GLN A 104 -11.57 -2.73 0.26
C GLN A 104 -10.94 -3.44 -0.93
N PHE A 105 -9.68 -3.11 -1.22
CA PHE A 105 -8.86 -3.72 -2.27
C PHE A 105 -7.40 -3.31 -2.13
N MET A 106 -6.54 -3.96 -2.93
CA MET A 106 -5.11 -3.65 -3.02
C MET A 106 -4.71 -3.34 -4.45
N VAL A 107 -3.70 -2.49 -4.63
CA VAL A 107 -3.03 -2.26 -5.92
C VAL A 107 -1.57 -2.66 -5.75
N HIS A 108 -1.18 -3.78 -6.36
CA HIS A 108 0.09 -4.46 -6.10
C HIS A 108 0.88 -4.68 -7.38
N GLY A 109 2.18 -4.40 -7.31
CA GLY A 109 3.09 -4.68 -8.40
C GLY A 109 4.46 -4.06 -8.15
N GLN A 110 5.26 -4.01 -9.21
CA GLN A 110 6.54 -3.35 -9.23
C GLN A 110 6.82 -2.83 -10.63
N HIS A 111 7.54 -1.71 -10.74
CA HIS A 111 7.89 -1.14 -12.03
C HIS A 111 9.06 -0.17 -11.89
N HIS A 112 10.11 -0.30 -12.71
CA HIS A 112 11.32 0.52 -12.62
C HIS A 112 11.04 2.04 -12.64
N LYS A 113 10.05 2.49 -13.44
CA LYS A 113 9.64 3.90 -13.50
C LYS A 113 9.07 4.46 -12.20
N LEU A 114 8.59 3.62 -11.27
CA LEU A 114 8.13 4.10 -9.97
C LEU A 114 9.27 4.80 -9.23
N GLY A 115 10.42 4.14 -9.12
CA GLY A 115 11.58 4.75 -8.47
C GLY A 115 12.14 5.96 -9.21
N GLN A 116 12.13 5.95 -10.55
CA GLN A 116 12.53 7.12 -11.35
C GLN A 116 11.61 8.32 -11.13
N ASP A 117 10.30 8.10 -11.05
CA ASP A 117 9.34 9.17 -10.83
C ASP A 117 9.39 9.69 -9.39
N LEU A 118 9.56 8.80 -8.39
CA LEU A 118 9.83 9.20 -7.02
C LEU A 118 11.11 10.05 -6.94
N TYR A 119 12.18 9.64 -7.61
CA TYR A 119 13.44 10.38 -7.64
C TYR A 119 13.25 11.77 -8.24
N LYS A 120 12.55 11.89 -9.37
CA LYS A 120 12.21 13.20 -9.96
C LYS A 120 11.45 14.08 -8.97
N LEU A 121 10.48 13.53 -8.25
CA LEU A 121 9.71 14.27 -7.24
C LEU A 121 10.57 14.70 -6.04
N VAL A 122 11.56 13.90 -5.65
CA VAL A 122 12.52 14.24 -4.58
C VAL A 122 13.44 15.37 -5.02
N VAL A 123 14.03 15.31 -6.22
CA VAL A 123 14.99 16.31 -6.72
C VAL A 123 14.32 17.65 -7.02
N HIS A 124 13.08 17.64 -7.54
CA HIS A 124 12.33 18.87 -7.87
C HIS A 124 11.51 19.41 -6.70
N ARG A 125 11.72 18.91 -5.48
CA ARG A 125 10.98 19.39 -4.31
C ARG A 125 11.31 20.85 -4.03
N LYS A 126 10.32 21.58 -3.51
CA LYS A 126 10.53 22.95 -3.06
C LYS A 126 11.53 22.96 -1.91
N LYS A 127 12.53 23.85 -1.96
CA LYS A 127 13.49 24.01 -0.85
C LYS A 127 12.73 24.28 0.46
N GLY A 128 12.97 23.46 1.48
CA GLY A 128 12.29 23.54 2.78
C GLY A 128 10.97 22.77 2.90
N SER A 129 10.47 22.10 1.84
CA SER A 129 9.31 21.21 1.96
C SER A 129 9.71 19.83 2.50
N ARG A 130 8.80 19.19 3.24
CA ARG A 130 8.94 17.76 3.59
C ARG A 130 9.04 16.92 2.32
N SER A 131 9.79 15.81 2.39
CA SER A 131 9.91 14.87 1.27
C SER A 131 8.70 13.93 1.26
N THR A 132 7.55 14.46 0.88
CA THR A 132 6.32 13.69 0.76
C THR A 132 5.96 13.58 -0.71
N GLN A 133 6.04 12.37 -1.25
CA GLN A 133 5.72 12.07 -2.64
C GLN A 133 4.51 11.15 -2.69
N SER A 134 3.46 11.56 -3.41
CA SER A 134 2.26 10.76 -3.57
C SER A 134 2.09 10.31 -5.01
N ILE A 135 1.82 9.02 -5.21
CA ILE A 135 1.51 8.43 -6.52
C ILE A 135 0.10 7.85 -6.45
N SER A 136 -0.78 8.28 -7.35
CA SER A 136 -2.18 7.84 -7.37
C SER A 136 -2.31 6.39 -7.85
N ILE A 137 -3.34 5.68 -7.37
CA ILE A 137 -3.62 4.32 -7.85
C ILE A 137 -3.87 4.28 -9.36
N GLN A 138 -4.44 5.34 -9.94
CA GLN A 138 -4.66 5.44 -11.38
C GLN A 138 -3.32 5.36 -12.13
N LYS A 139 -2.29 6.05 -11.66
CA LYS A 139 -0.95 5.99 -12.25
C LYS A 139 -0.33 4.61 -12.08
N LEU A 140 -0.47 4.01 -10.88
CA LEU A 140 0.03 2.66 -10.61
C LEU A 140 -0.59 1.61 -11.56
N ILE A 141 -1.91 1.67 -11.77
CA ILE A 141 -2.62 0.74 -12.66
C ILE A 141 -2.30 1.04 -14.13
N LYS A 142 -2.46 2.29 -14.57
CA LYS A 142 -2.35 2.66 -15.99
C LYS A 142 -0.92 2.58 -16.51
N ASP A 143 0.00 3.23 -15.81
CA ASP A 143 1.34 3.52 -16.33
C ASP A 143 2.33 2.43 -15.90
N TYR A 144 2.15 1.86 -14.71
CA TYR A 144 3.04 0.85 -14.14
C TYR A 144 2.47 -0.57 -14.20
N LYS A 145 1.23 -0.74 -14.68
CA LYS A 145 0.57 -2.04 -14.86
C LYS A 145 0.47 -2.85 -13.56
N PHE A 146 0.26 -2.17 -12.43
CA PHE A 146 0.00 -2.84 -11.16
C PHE A 146 -1.35 -3.55 -11.22
N ASN A 147 -1.41 -4.72 -10.58
CA ASN A 147 -2.63 -5.50 -10.52
C ASN A 147 -3.54 -4.97 -9.41
N VAL A 148 -4.84 -4.91 -9.70
CA VAL A 148 -5.86 -4.73 -8.66
C VAL A 148 -6.20 -6.09 -8.09
N ILE A 149 -6.15 -6.20 -6.77
CA ILE A 149 -6.43 -7.43 -6.03
C ILE A 149 -7.66 -7.24 -5.14
N CYS A 150 -8.58 -8.18 -5.27
CA CYS A 150 -9.75 -8.35 -4.42
C CYS A 150 -9.38 -9.13 -3.15
N PRO A 151 -9.71 -8.61 -1.95
CA PRO A 151 -9.53 -9.32 -0.69
C PRO A 151 -10.56 -10.48 -0.57
N PRO A 152 -10.35 -11.43 0.35
CA PRO A 152 -11.07 -12.71 0.33
C PRO A 152 -12.54 -12.59 0.75
N ASP A 153 -12.90 -11.52 1.46
CA ASP A 153 -14.24 -11.19 1.95
C ASP A 153 -15.03 -10.29 0.98
N LYS A 154 -14.48 -9.96 -0.19
CA LYS A 154 -15.11 -9.09 -1.20
C LYS A 154 -15.21 -9.81 -2.54
N SER A 155 -16.11 -9.30 -3.39
CA SER A 155 -16.24 -9.76 -4.78
C SER A 155 -15.53 -8.81 -5.75
N LYS A 156 -15.06 -9.35 -6.88
CA LYS A 156 -14.53 -8.52 -7.99
C LYS A 156 -15.54 -7.46 -8.45
N ASP A 157 -16.83 -7.78 -8.42
CA ASP A 157 -17.90 -6.85 -8.79
C ASP A 157 -17.97 -5.64 -7.85
N PHE A 158 -17.84 -5.89 -6.53
CA PHE A 158 -17.78 -4.83 -5.53
C PHE A 158 -16.57 -3.92 -5.78
N VAL A 159 -15.38 -4.50 -5.95
CA VAL A 159 -14.14 -3.74 -6.19
C VAL A 159 -14.22 -2.93 -7.47
N TYR A 160 -14.74 -3.52 -8.55
CA TYR A 160 -14.90 -2.86 -9.84
C TYR A 160 -15.83 -1.64 -9.75
N LYS A 161 -17.01 -1.81 -9.14
CA LYS A 161 -17.96 -0.71 -8.90
C LYS A 161 -17.32 0.39 -8.05
N LEU A 162 -16.57 0.01 -7.02
CA LEU A 162 -15.89 0.95 -6.15
C LEU A 162 -14.87 1.82 -6.92
N LEU A 163 -14.06 1.20 -7.78
CA LEU A 163 -13.07 1.90 -8.60
C LEU A 163 -13.72 2.87 -9.60
N ILE A 164 -14.77 2.44 -10.30
CA ILE A 164 -15.46 3.29 -11.27
C ILE A 164 -16.12 4.49 -10.58
N ASN A 165 -16.74 4.26 -9.42
CA ASN A 165 -17.37 5.32 -8.64
C ASN A 165 -16.35 6.34 -8.14
N TYR A 166 -15.13 5.91 -7.81
CA TYR A 166 -14.03 6.80 -7.47
C TYR A 166 -13.58 7.65 -8.67
N ARG A 167 -13.28 6.99 -9.80
CA ARG A 167 -12.81 7.65 -11.03
C ARG A 167 -13.31 6.87 -12.25
N ARG A 168 -14.25 7.46 -12.99
CA ARG A 168 -14.83 6.82 -14.20
C ARG A 168 -13.79 6.39 -15.24
N ILE A 169 -12.70 7.14 -15.39
CA ILE A 169 -11.59 6.81 -16.32
C ILE A 169 -10.93 5.46 -16.00
N LEU A 170 -11.13 4.90 -14.80
CA LEU A 170 -10.64 3.57 -14.46
C LEU A 170 -11.36 2.47 -15.26
N ALA A 171 -12.59 2.71 -15.73
CA ALA A 171 -13.31 1.79 -16.61
C ALA A 171 -12.60 1.58 -17.96
N ASP A 172 -11.84 2.58 -18.43
CA ASP A 172 -11.15 2.53 -19.73
C ASP A 172 -9.81 1.79 -19.65
N ILE A 173 -9.30 1.52 -18.45
CA ILE A 173 -7.95 0.97 -18.24
C ILE A 173 -7.93 -0.33 -17.43
N LEU A 174 -9.07 -0.74 -16.88
CA LEU A 174 -9.21 -1.94 -16.07
C LEU A 174 -10.57 -2.57 -16.37
N LEU A 175 -10.56 -3.82 -16.80
CA LEU A 175 -11.73 -4.66 -16.91
C LEU A 175 -11.98 -5.39 -15.59
N LYS A 176 -13.25 -5.72 -15.31
CA LYS A 176 -13.64 -6.46 -14.10
C LYS A 176 -12.89 -7.79 -13.97
N ASP A 177 -12.69 -8.49 -15.08
CA ASP A 177 -12.04 -9.81 -15.08
C ASP A 177 -10.53 -9.75 -14.84
N GLU A 178 -9.91 -8.59 -15.06
CA GLU A 178 -8.49 -8.32 -14.76
C GLU A 178 -8.24 -8.12 -13.25
N ILE A 179 -9.29 -7.91 -12.45
CA ILE A 179 -9.18 -7.90 -11.00
C ILE A 179 -8.84 -9.32 -10.53
N ARG A 180 -7.73 -9.45 -9.82
CA ARG A 180 -7.25 -10.74 -9.31
C ARG A 180 -7.85 -11.04 -7.95
N GLU A 181 -8.08 -12.31 -7.67
CA GLU A 181 -8.31 -12.79 -6.31
C GLU A 181 -6.99 -13.18 -5.67
N ILE A 182 -6.92 -13.19 -4.34
CA ILE A 182 -5.70 -13.55 -3.60
C ILE A 182 -5.13 -14.91 -4.03
N GLN A 183 -5.99 -15.87 -4.36
CA GLN A 183 -5.61 -17.21 -4.79
C GLN A 183 -4.87 -17.23 -6.15
N ASN A 184 -4.92 -16.14 -6.90
CA ASN A 184 -4.42 -16.02 -8.28
C ASN A 184 -3.23 -15.03 -8.41
N ILE A 185 -2.48 -14.80 -7.32
CA ILE A 185 -1.34 -13.86 -7.24
C ILE A 185 0.00 -14.59 -7.30
#